data_AF-A0A286UGD4-F1
#
_entry.id   AF-A0A286UGD4-F1
#
_cell.length_a   1.000
_cell.length_b   1.000
_cell.length_c   1.000
_cell.angle_alpha   90.00
_cell.angle_beta   90.00
_cell.angle_gamma   90.00
#
_symmetry.space_group_name_H-M   'P 1'
#
loop_
_entity.id
_entity.type
_entity.pdbx_description
1 polymer ?
#
loop_
_entity_poly.entity_id
_entity_poly.type
_entity_poly.pdbx_seq_one_letter_code
_entity_poly.pdbx_strand_id
1 'polypeptide(L)'
;MNSLYTLGVRQTSSIQADLEKMRGGESSASLHGQIAASLAALHRTIEDYDSMARREMMKAKQEKAQMRLQKFRADYAELHGQFELMKREREADQKTDLFASAVSSSGNAARQRFSNAPVRNSTPSELISESPFRGASPNAAFSSLDRESHALREHSFIQETESRLDEFLATGREVLDNLKDQRNILKGTQRRLLDAANTLGLSRDVIGWIERRSTQDMYIFFGGAIFTFFCFYLIWKYLG
;
A
#
# COMPACT_ATOMS: atom_id res chain seq x y z
N MET A 1 -25.18 -4.65 4.48
CA MET A 1 -24.84 -5.47 3.28
C MET A 1 -24.99 -4.73 1.96
N ASN A 2 -26.15 -4.16 1.61
CA ASN A 2 -26.29 -3.50 0.30
C ASN A 2 -25.38 -2.26 0.12
N SER A 3 -25.17 -1.47 1.17
CA SER A 3 -24.22 -0.34 1.14
C SER A 3 -22.78 -0.77 0.87
N LEU A 4 -22.30 -1.80 1.58
CA LEU A 4 -20.97 -2.38 1.34
C LEU A 4 -20.83 -2.98 -0.05
N TYR A 5 -21.89 -3.61 -0.57
CA TYR A 5 -21.89 -4.11 -1.95
C TYR A 5 -21.72 -2.97 -2.96
N THR A 6 -22.48 -1.89 -2.82
CA THR A 6 -22.35 -0.72 -3.71
C THR A 6 -20.97 -0.06 -3.58
N LEU A 7 -20.41 0.00 -2.37
CA LEU A 7 -19.06 0.51 -2.14
C LEU A 7 -18.02 -0.37 -2.86
N GLY A 8 -18.09 -1.69 -2.68
CA GLY A 8 -17.19 -2.64 -3.34
C GLY A 8 -17.25 -2.52 -4.86
N VAL A 9 -18.44 -2.44 -5.45
CA VAL A 9 -18.62 -2.24 -6.90
C VAL A 9 -17.96 -0.94 -7.38
N ARG A 10 -18.11 0.16 -6.63
CA ARG A 10 -17.46 1.44 -6.97
C ARG A 10 -15.94 1.34 -6.90
N GLN A 11 -15.41 0.69 -5.87
CA GLN A 11 -13.97 0.47 -5.71
C GLN A 11 -13.40 -0.41 -6.83
N THR A 12 -14.08 -1.50 -7.19
CA THR A 12 -13.70 -2.33 -8.34
C THR A 12 -13.67 -1.51 -9.63
N SER A 13 -14.70 -0.69 -9.88
CA SER A 13 -14.78 0.16 -11.06
C SER A 13 -13.69 1.24 -11.09
N SER A 14 -13.34 1.84 -9.95
CA SER A 14 -12.25 2.83 -9.89
C SER A 14 -10.90 2.18 -10.12
N ILE A 15 -10.63 1.01 -9.53
CA ILE A 15 -9.38 0.27 -9.76
C ILE A 15 -9.26 -0.10 -11.23
N GLN A 16 -10.33 -0.56 -11.88
CA GLN A 16 -10.33 -0.84 -13.32
C GLN A 16 -9.99 0.39 -14.15
N ALA A 17 -10.59 1.54 -13.83
CA ALA A 17 -10.29 2.79 -14.53
C ALA A 17 -8.83 3.24 -14.34
N ASP A 18 -8.26 3.04 -13.15
CA ASP A 18 -6.86 3.40 -12.88
C ASP A 18 -5.87 2.41 -13.53
N LEU A 19 -6.19 1.10 -13.56
CA LEU A 19 -5.41 0.12 -14.32
C LEU A 19 -5.46 0.39 -15.83
N GLU A 20 -6.59 0.88 -16.35
CA GLU A 20 -6.71 1.28 -17.75
C GLU A 20 -5.80 2.47 -18.08
N LYS A 21 -5.70 3.46 -17.18
CA LYS A 21 -4.75 4.58 -17.33
C LYS A 21 -3.30 4.11 -17.33
N MET A 22 -2.96 3.19 -16.43
CA MET A 22 -1.63 2.56 -16.41
C MET A 22 -1.34 1.82 -17.72
N ARG A 23 -2.31 1.07 -18.24
CA ARG A 23 -2.21 0.38 -19.53
C ARG A 23 -2.06 1.35 -20.69
N GLY A 24 -2.71 2.52 -20.60
CA GLY A 24 -2.58 3.63 -21.56
C GLY A 24 -1.22 4.33 -21.56
N GLY A 25 -0.27 3.90 -20.71
CA GLY A 25 1.10 4.44 -20.64
C GLY A 25 1.30 5.53 -19.59
N GLU A 26 0.22 6.00 -18.95
CA GLU A 26 0.28 6.96 -17.84
C GLU A 26 0.66 6.21 -16.55
N SER A 27 1.96 6.02 -16.36
CA SER A 27 2.52 5.20 -15.29
C SER A 27 3.35 6.06 -14.35
N SER A 28 2.67 6.87 -13.55
CA SER A 28 3.33 7.66 -12.51
C SER A 28 3.45 6.85 -11.20
N ALA A 29 4.48 7.13 -10.41
CA ALA A 29 4.66 6.53 -9.08
C ALA A 29 3.47 6.85 -8.14
N SER A 30 2.84 8.02 -8.32
CA SER A 30 1.64 8.40 -7.59
C SER A 30 0.44 7.52 -7.94
N LEU A 31 0.24 7.18 -9.22
CA LEU A 31 -0.84 6.30 -9.67
C LEU A 31 -0.65 4.87 -9.13
N HIS A 32 0.58 4.38 -9.06
CA HIS A 32 0.88 3.09 -8.39
C HIS A 32 0.49 3.11 -6.91
N GLY A 33 0.81 4.19 -6.20
CA GLY A 33 0.42 4.37 -4.80
C GLY A 33 -1.11 4.43 -4.63
N GLN A 34 -1.81 5.10 -5.54
CA GLN A 34 -3.27 5.21 -5.54
C GLN A 34 -3.93 3.83 -5.78
N ILE A 35 -3.46 3.04 -6.75
CA ILE A 35 -3.99 1.70 -7.00
C ILE A 35 -3.68 0.76 -5.83
N ALA A 36 -2.46 0.79 -5.29
CA ALA A 36 -2.12 -0.04 -4.14
C ALA A 36 -3.01 0.29 -2.92
N ALA A 37 -3.28 1.58 -2.68
CA ALA A 37 -4.16 2.02 -1.61
C ALA A 37 -5.63 1.61 -1.83
N SER A 38 -6.15 1.77 -3.06
CA SER A 38 -7.53 1.41 -3.40
C SER A 38 -7.75 -0.10 -3.37
N LEU A 39 -6.75 -0.89 -3.76
CA LEU A 39 -6.75 -2.35 -3.66
C LEU A 39 -6.74 -2.81 -2.20
N ALA A 40 -5.92 -2.21 -1.34
CA ALA A 40 -5.94 -2.48 0.09
C ALA A 40 -7.28 -2.08 0.74
N ALA A 41 -7.92 -1.00 0.27
CA ALA A 41 -9.26 -0.62 0.70
C ALA A 41 -10.31 -1.65 0.27
N LEU A 42 -10.26 -2.14 -0.98
CA LEU A 42 -11.15 -3.19 -1.48
C LEU A 42 -11.02 -4.47 -0.66
N HIS A 43 -9.79 -4.91 -0.34
CA HIS A 43 -9.55 -6.08 0.52
C HIS A 43 -10.26 -5.96 1.87
N ARG A 44 -10.16 -4.80 2.54
CA ARG A 44 -10.86 -4.54 3.80
C ARG A 44 -12.39 -4.60 3.63
N THR A 45 -12.93 -4.04 2.55
CA THR A 45 -14.38 -4.14 2.31
C THR A 45 -14.86 -5.57 2.08
N ILE A 46 -14.01 -6.43 1.48
CA ILE A 46 -14.30 -7.86 1.30
C ILE A 46 -14.32 -8.57 2.66
N GLU A 47 -13.37 -8.27 3.54
CA GLU A 47 -13.34 -8.81 4.92
C GLU A 47 -14.57 -8.36 5.72
N ASP A 48 -14.93 -7.07 5.64
CA ASP A 48 -16.13 -6.53 6.26
C ASP A 48 -17.40 -7.22 5.70
N TYR A 49 -17.45 -7.47 4.40
CA TYR A 49 -18.56 -8.16 3.74
C TYR A 49 -18.67 -9.63 4.18
N ASP A 50 -17.55 -10.35 4.29
CA ASP A 50 -17.51 -11.73 4.82
C ASP A 50 -18.02 -11.77 6.26
N SER A 51 -17.58 -10.82 7.10
CA SER A 51 -18.05 -10.72 8.50
C SER A 51 -19.57 -10.52 8.59
N MET A 52 -20.14 -9.68 7.72
CA MET A 52 -21.60 -9.47 7.65
C MET A 52 -22.33 -10.70 7.10
N ALA A 53 -21.77 -11.36 6.08
CA ALA A 53 -22.36 -12.56 5.48
C ALA A 53 -22.44 -13.72 6.48
N ARG A 54 -21.44 -13.89 7.35
CA ARG A 54 -21.44 -14.90 8.42
C ARG A 54 -22.44 -14.62 9.53
N ARG A 55 -22.73 -13.34 9.80
CA ARG A 55 -23.69 -12.90 10.83
C ARG A 55 -25.15 -12.94 10.37
N GLU A 56 -25.40 -13.13 9.08
CA GLU A 56 -26.77 -13.17 8.54
C GLU A 56 -27.47 -14.48 8.93
N MET A 57 -28.56 -14.38 9.70
CA MET A 57 -29.35 -15.56 10.15
C MET A 57 -30.26 -16.15 9.07
N MET A 58 -30.56 -15.37 8.01
CA MET A 58 -31.45 -15.80 6.93
C MET A 58 -30.66 -16.52 5.83
N LYS A 59 -30.80 -17.86 5.75
CA LYS A 59 -30.05 -18.72 4.82
C LYS A 59 -30.07 -18.27 3.35
N ALA A 60 -31.24 -17.85 2.85
CA ALA A 60 -31.36 -17.35 1.47
C ALA A 60 -30.58 -16.03 1.21
N LYS A 61 -30.51 -15.13 2.22
CA LYS A 61 -29.72 -13.90 2.13
C LYS A 61 -28.22 -14.19 2.29
N GLN A 62 -27.88 -15.15 3.14
CA GLN A 62 -26.52 -15.64 3.34
C GLN A 62 -25.95 -16.23 2.05
N GLU A 63 -26.68 -17.10 1.35
CA GLU A 63 -26.26 -17.68 0.06
C GLU A 63 -26.02 -16.60 -0.99
N LYS A 64 -26.91 -15.60 -1.08
CA LYS A 64 -26.72 -14.45 -1.99
C LYS A 64 -25.50 -13.60 -1.62
N ALA A 65 -25.24 -13.42 -0.32
CA ALA A 65 -24.06 -12.71 0.16
C ALA A 65 -22.77 -13.49 -0.14
N GLN A 66 -22.79 -14.82 0.01
CA GLN A 66 -21.65 -15.69 -0.33
C GLN A 66 -21.33 -15.66 -1.83
N MET A 67 -22.34 -15.69 -2.70
CA MET A 67 -22.11 -15.55 -4.16
C MET A 67 -21.46 -14.20 -4.50
N ARG A 68 -21.93 -13.11 -3.89
CA ARG A 68 -21.34 -11.77 -4.08
C ARG A 68 -19.91 -11.70 -3.55
N LEU A 69 -19.64 -12.33 -2.41
CA LEU A 69 -18.31 -12.39 -1.81
C LEU A 69 -17.34 -13.19 -2.69
N GLN A 70 -17.76 -14.33 -3.24
CA GLN A 70 -16.95 -15.11 -4.18
C GLN A 70 -16.59 -14.28 -5.41
N LYS A 71 -17.57 -13.55 -5.97
CA LYS A 71 -17.31 -12.62 -7.08
C LYS A 71 -16.25 -11.57 -6.70
N PHE A 72 -16.43 -10.87 -5.57
CA PHE A 72 -15.44 -9.87 -5.16
C PHE A 72 -14.04 -10.44 -4.91
N ARG A 73 -13.93 -11.67 -4.39
CA ARG A 73 -12.63 -12.35 -4.21
C ARG A 73 -11.98 -12.68 -5.56
N ALA A 74 -12.77 -13.14 -6.53
CA ALA A 74 -12.27 -13.38 -7.88
C ALA A 74 -11.82 -12.07 -8.55
N ASP A 75 -12.66 -11.04 -8.51
CA ASP A 75 -12.35 -9.71 -9.05
C ASP A 75 -11.07 -9.13 -8.39
N TYR A 76 -10.93 -9.28 -7.08
CA TYR A 76 -9.74 -8.83 -6.34
C TYR A 76 -8.47 -9.56 -6.81
N ALA A 77 -8.53 -10.89 -6.93
CA ALA A 77 -7.38 -11.69 -7.36
C ALA A 77 -6.94 -11.34 -8.78
N GLU A 78 -7.91 -11.10 -9.68
CA GLU A 78 -7.65 -10.66 -11.05
C GLU A 78 -6.98 -9.28 -11.08
N LEU A 79 -7.57 -8.28 -10.40
CA LEU A 79 -7.05 -6.91 -10.38
C LEU A 79 -5.66 -6.83 -9.73
N HIS A 80 -5.44 -7.59 -8.64
CA HIS A 80 -4.14 -7.68 -8.00
C HIS A 80 -3.10 -8.36 -8.91
N GLY A 81 -3.49 -9.42 -9.62
CA GLY A 81 -2.64 -10.08 -10.60
C GLY A 81 -2.21 -9.14 -11.72
N GLN A 82 -3.16 -8.37 -12.29
CA GLN A 82 -2.87 -7.39 -13.34
C GLN A 82 -1.91 -6.29 -12.84
N PHE A 83 -2.13 -5.79 -11.62
CA PHE A 83 -1.26 -4.78 -11.02
C PHE A 83 0.17 -5.29 -10.81
N GLU A 84 0.35 -6.49 -10.24
CA GLU A 84 1.68 -7.08 -9.99
C GLU A 84 2.42 -7.40 -11.30
N LEU A 85 1.71 -7.84 -12.34
CA LEU A 85 2.29 -8.07 -13.65
C LEU A 85 2.82 -6.75 -14.26
N MET A 86 2.01 -5.70 -14.29
CA MET A 86 2.41 -4.40 -14.83
C MET A 86 3.54 -3.76 -14.02
N LYS A 87 3.52 -3.94 -12.69
CA LYS A 87 4.59 -3.48 -11.81
C LYS A 87 5.90 -4.20 -12.11
N ARG A 88 5.87 -5.53 -12.27
CA ARG A 88 7.07 -6.34 -12.55
C ARG A 88 7.65 -6.05 -13.93
N GLU A 89 6.82 -5.83 -14.94
CA GLU A 89 7.25 -5.43 -16.29
C GLU A 89 8.03 -4.11 -16.25
N ARG A 90 7.50 -3.10 -15.56
CA ARG A 90 8.18 -1.80 -15.36
C ARG A 90 9.45 -1.89 -14.53
N GLU A 91 9.45 -2.67 -13.45
CA GLU A 91 10.65 -2.90 -12.64
C GLU A 91 11.75 -3.61 -13.46
N ALA A 92 11.36 -4.52 -14.36
CA ALA A 92 12.28 -5.16 -15.28
C ALA A 92 12.86 -4.15 -16.28
N ASP A 93 12.03 -3.30 -16.90
CA ASP A 93 12.45 -2.26 -17.84
C ASP A 93 13.41 -1.25 -17.19
N GLN A 94 13.07 -0.75 -16.00
CA GLN A 94 13.93 0.16 -15.25
C GLN A 94 15.25 -0.52 -14.86
N LYS A 95 15.19 -1.78 -14.45
CA LYS A 95 16.40 -2.55 -14.13
C LYS A 95 17.24 -2.73 -15.40
N THR A 96 16.66 -3.08 -16.55
CA THR A 96 17.41 -3.18 -17.80
C THR A 96 18.00 -1.85 -18.24
N ASP A 97 17.30 -0.73 -18.08
CA ASP A 97 17.85 0.60 -18.36
C ASP A 97 18.98 0.99 -17.41
N LEU A 98 18.84 0.67 -16.11
CA LEU A 98 19.91 0.87 -15.14
C LEU A 98 21.12 -0.04 -15.41
N PHE A 99 20.90 -1.28 -15.85
CA PHE A 99 21.97 -2.20 -16.24
C PHE A 99 22.59 -1.83 -17.60
N ALA A 100 21.81 -1.33 -18.56
CA ALA A 100 22.29 -0.84 -19.84
C ALA A 100 23.07 0.48 -19.68
N SER A 101 22.59 1.38 -18.82
CA SER A 101 23.31 2.57 -18.35
C SER A 101 24.57 2.17 -17.57
N ALA A 102 24.50 1.14 -16.72
CA ALA A 102 25.66 0.60 -16.02
C ALA A 102 26.65 -0.06 -16.98
N VAL A 103 26.24 -0.68 -18.09
CA VAL A 103 27.14 -1.28 -19.09
C VAL A 103 27.72 -0.23 -20.05
N SER A 104 26.96 0.80 -20.41
CA SER A 104 27.46 1.93 -21.21
C SER A 104 28.33 2.89 -20.40
N SER A 105 28.09 3.01 -19.09
CA SER A 105 29.03 3.65 -18.15
C SER A 105 30.17 2.72 -17.70
N SER A 106 29.99 1.40 -17.59
CA SER A 106 31.06 0.45 -17.22
C SER A 106 31.98 0.11 -18.40
N GLY A 107 31.51 0.21 -19.64
CA GLY A 107 32.34 0.06 -20.85
C GLY A 107 33.36 1.19 -21.00
N ASN A 108 33.04 2.37 -20.46
CA ASN A 108 33.89 3.57 -20.57
C ASN A 108 34.50 4.03 -19.23
N ALA A 109 33.87 3.80 -18.08
CA ALA A 109 34.37 4.26 -16.77
C ALA A 109 35.40 3.32 -16.14
N ALA A 110 35.34 2.00 -16.41
CA ALA A 110 36.35 1.07 -15.89
C ALA A 110 37.68 1.13 -16.68
N ARG A 111 37.66 1.61 -17.93
CA ARG A 111 38.86 1.83 -18.75
C ARG A 111 39.46 3.23 -18.62
N GLN A 112 38.69 4.24 -18.23
CA GLN A 112 39.23 5.59 -17.99
C GLN A 112 39.80 5.79 -16.58
N ARG A 113 39.56 4.89 -15.63
CA ARG A 113 40.07 5.02 -14.25
C ARG A 113 41.44 4.35 -14.00
N PHE A 114 41.96 3.55 -14.93
CA PHE A 114 43.21 2.80 -14.75
C PHE A 114 44.25 2.98 -15.88
N SER A 115 44.03 3.86 -16.86
CA SER A 115 45.04 4.11 -17.91
C SER A 115 46.05 5.21 -17.56
N ASN A 116 46.25 5.54 -16.28
CA ASN A 116 47.23 6.53 -15.87
C ASN A 116 48.02 6.09 -14.62
N ALA A 117 48.95 5.16 -14.80
CA ALA A 117 50.13 5.00 -13.96
C ALA A 117 51.32 4.46 -14.79
N PRO A 118 52.57 4.86 -14.50
CA PRO A 118 53.60 5.08 -15.52
C PRO A 118 54.62 3.93 -15.60
N VAL A 119 55.13 3.65 -16.81
CA VAL A 119 56.33 2.84 -17.02
C VAL A 119 57.33 3.61 -17.90
N ARG A 120 58.45 4.00 -17.27
CA ARG A 120 59.77 4.41 -17.81
C ARG A 120 60.17 3.55 -19.02
N ASN A 121 60.90 3.93 -20.06
CA ASN A 121 61.76 5.05 -20.50
C ASN A 121 61.71 4.93 -22.05
N SER A 122 61.70 6.00 -22.86
CA SER A 122 62.87 6.82 -23.19
C SER A 122 62.46 8.05 -24.01
N THR A 123 62.63 9.24 -23.42
CA THR A 123 62.92 10.60 -23.97
C THR A 123 62.33 11.09 -25.32
N PRO A 124 62.10 12.41 -25.50
CA PRO A 124 61.88 13.51 -24.55
C PRO A 124 60.66 14.41 -24.90
N SER A 125 60.32 15.35 -24.00
CA SER A 125 59.28 16.41 -24.11
C SER A 125 57.85 15.89 -23.94
N GLU A 126 57.00 16.33 -23.00
CA GLU A 126 56.78 17.66 -22.46
C GLU A 126 56.25 17.62 -21.02
N LEU A 127 56.55 18.68 -20.28
CA LEU A 127 56.20 18.90 -18.87
C LEU A 127 54.76 19.42 -18.73
N ILE A 128 53.81 18.54 -18.41
CA ILE A 128 52.52 18.96 -17.81
C ILE A 128 52.80 19.28 -16.34
N SER A 129 52.78 20.57 -16.04
CA SER A 129 53.09 21.15 -14.73
C SER A 129 51.80 21.70 -14.13
N GLU A 130 51.25 21.03 -13.11
CA GLU A 130 50.07 21.46 -12.32
C GLU A 130 50.39 22.60 -11.34
N SER A 131 51.02 23.68 -11.82
CA SER A 131 51.37 24.85 -11.01
C SER A 131 50.51 26.06 -11.40
N PRO A 132 49.80 26.72 -10.47
CA PRO A 132 49.01 27.92 -10.75
C PRO A 132 49.86 29.18 -11.03
N PHE A 133 51.20 29.07 -10.97
CA PHE A 133 52.12 30.21 -11.12
C PHE A 133 53.00 30.13 -12.38
N ARG A 134 52.76 29.19 -13.31
CA ARG A 134 53.58 29.10 -14.52
C ARG A 134 53.08 30.06 -15.60
N GLY A 135 53.88 31.09 -15.88
CA GLY A 135 53.62 32.11 -16.90
C GLY A 135 53.43 31.56 -18.31
N ALA A 136 52.76 32.39 -19.12
CA ALA A 136 52.18 32.12 -20.44
C ALA A 136 53.03 31.25 -21.38
N SER A 137 52.49 30.09 -21.75
CA SER A 137 52.93 29.29 -22.90
C SER A 137 52.00 29.54 -24.09
N PRO A 138 52.50 29.69 -25.33
CA PRO A 138 51.72 30.14 -26.50
C PRO A 138 50.68 29.14 -27.02
N ASN A 139 50.56 27.95 -26.43
CA ASN A 139 49.51 26.95 -26.75
C ASN A 139 48.19 27.16 -25.98
N ALA A 140 48.03 28.28 -25.29
CA ALA A 140 46.89 28.60 -24.42
C ALA A 140 45.53 28.61 -25.14
N ALA A 141 45.48 28.86 -26.46
CA ALA A 141 44.22 29.00 -27.21
C ALA A 141 43.42 27.68 -27.35
N PHE A 142 44.10 26.53 -27.42
CA PHE A 142 43.41 25.22 -27.47
C PHE A 142 43.02 24.75 -26.06
N SER A 143 43.88 24.97 -25.06
CA SER A 143 43.57 24.65 -23.66
C SER A 143 42.44 25.52 -23.07
N SER A 144 42.29 26.77 -23.51
CA SER A 144 41.22 27.65 -23.05
C SER A 144 39.85 27.20 -23.53
N LEU A 145 39.74 26.67 -24.76
CA LEU A 145 38.49 26.18 -25.33
C LEU A 145 37.96 24.94 -24.59
N ASP A 146 38.85 24.00 -24.25
CA ASP A 146 38.49 22.83 -23.45
C ASP A 146 38.09 23.22 -22.02
N ARG A 147 38.76 24.21 -21.42
CA ARG A 147 38.41 24.69 -20.08
C ARG A 147 37.07 25.41 -20.03
N GLU A 148 36.77 26.22 -21.03
CA GLU A 148 35.52 26.96 -21.15
C GLU A 148 34.33 26.01 -21.37
N SER A 149 34.49 25.02 -22.25
CA SER A 149 33.46 24.00 -22.48
C SER A 149 33.21 23.12 -21.24
N HIS A 150 34.25 22.80 -20.46
CA HIS A 150 34.10 22.12 -19.17
C HIS A 150 33.35 22.98 -18.13
N ALA A 151 33.69 24.26 -18.01
CA ALA A 151 33.02 25.17 -17.08
C ALA A 151 31.53 25.38 -17.41
N LEU A 152 31.20 25.49 -18.70
CA LEU A 152 29.80 25.60 -19.15
C LEU A 152 28.99 24.35 -18.85
N ARG A 153 29.61 23.17 -19.00
CA ARG A 153 28.98 21.89 -18.69
C ARG A 153 28.77 21.68 -17.19
N GLU A 154 29.70 22.14 -16.35
CA GLU A 154 29.50 22.13 -14.90
C GLU A 154 28.37 23.06 -14.49
N HIS A 155 28.28 24.25 -15.09
CA HIS A 155 27.21 25.20 -14.80
C HIS A 155 25.82 24.65 -15.18
N SER A 156 25.70 24.03 -16.35
CA SER A 156 24.44 23.40 -16.78
C SER A 156 24.08 22.18 -15.95
N PHE A 157 25.08 21.37 -15.59
CA PHE A 157 24.89 20.21 -14.70
C PHE A 157 24.43 20.65 -13.30
N ILE A 158 24.99 21.71 -12.73
CA ILE A 158 24.60 22.24 -11.43
C ILE A 158 23.16 22.76 -11.48
N GLN A 159 22.79 23.51 -12.52
CA GLN A 159 21.43 24.03 -12.67
C GLN A 159 20.39 22.92 -12.86
N GLU A 160 20.70 21.90 -13.67
CA GLU A 160 19.82 20.75 -13.83
C GLU A 160 19.72 19.92 -12.54
N THR A 161 20.83 19.81 -11.79
CA THR A 161 20.82 19.10 -10.51
C THR A 161 19.99 19.83 -9.46
N GLU A 162 20.06 21.17 -9.38
CA GLU A 162 19.21 21.95 -8.48
C GLU A 162 17.73 21.74 -8.77
N SER A 163 17.31 21.83 -10.04
CA SER A 163 15.90 21.66 -10.39
C SER A 163 15.39 20.24 -10.07
N ARG A 164 16.20 19.22 -10.29
CA ARG A 164 15.89 17.82 -9.94
C ARG A 164 15.81 17.62 -8.43
N LEU A 165 16.70 18.25 -7.65
CA LEU A 165 16.69 18.18 -6.20
C LEU A 165 15.44 18.85 -5.61
N ASP A 166 15.04 20.00 -6.16
CA ASP A 166 13.80 20.67 -5.75
C ASP A 166 12.56 19.83 -6.05
N GLU A 167 12.51 19.17 -7.21
CA GLU A 167 11.42 18.26 -7.56
C GLU A 167 11.38 17.02 -6.65
N PHE A 168 12.54 16.45 -6.30
CA PHE A 168 12.61 15.38 -5.30
C PHE A 168 12.21 15.83 -3.91
N LEU A 169 12.55 17.06 -3.52
CA LEU A 169 12.17 17.62 -2.22
C LEU A 169 10.65 17.84 -2.15
N ALA A 170 10.06 18.36 -3.23
CA ALA A 170 8.61 18.54 -3.36
C ALA A 170 7.88 17.20 -3.29
N THR A 171 8.35 16.21 -4.05
CA THR A 171 7.81 14.84 -4.02
C THR A 171 7.98 14.20 -2.64
N GLY A 172 9.15 14.38 -2.01
CA GLY A 172 9.44 13.87 -0.68
C GLY A 172 8.52 14.45 0.40
N ARG A 173 8.18 15.74 0.30
CA ARG A 173 7.19 16.38 1.17
C ARG A 173 5.80 15.80 0.97
N GLU A 174 5.37 15.64 -0.28
CA GLU A 174 4.06 15.05 -0.60
C GLU A 174 3.94 13.61 -0.08
N VAL A 175 4.97 12.80 -0.23
CA VAL A 175 5.00 11.42 0.30
C VAL A 175 4.92 11.42 1.83
N LEU A 176 5.63 12.34 2.50
CA LEU A 176 5.64 12.41 3.95
C LEU A 176 4.30 12.89 4.52
N ASP A 177 3.63 13.83 3.84
CA ASP A 177 2.28 14.26 4.18
C ASP A 177 1.26 13.13 3.98
N ASN A 178 1.36 12.36 2.88
CA ASN A 178 0.54 11.17 2.67
C ASN A 178 0.74 10.12 3.79
N LEU A 179 1.97 9.87 4.23
CA LEU A 179 2.26 8.96 5.34
C LEU A 179 1.67 9.46 6.67
N LYS A 180 1.70 10.77 6.90
CA LYS A 180 1.09 11.40 8.08
C LYS A 180 -0.43 11.25 8.07
N ASP A 181 -1.07 11.43 6.92
CA ASP A 181 -2.52 11.23 6.76
C ASP A 181 -2.91 9.76 6.93
N GLN A 182 -2.14 8.83 6.35
CA GLN A 182 -2.33 7.39 6.57
C GLN A 182 -2.23 7.02 8.05
N ARG A 183 -1.29 7.60 8.80
CA ARG A 183 -1.17 7.40 10.24
C ARG A 183 -2.42 7.90 10.99
N ASN A 184 -2.98 9.04 10.59
CA ASN A 184 -4.21 9.56 11.20
C ASN A 184 -5.41 8.64 10.91
N ILE A 185 -5.49 8.10 9.69
CA ILE A 185 -6.51 7.12 9.31
C ILE A 185 -6.38 5.85 10.16
N LEU A 186 -5.17 5.29 10.30
CA LEU A 186 -4.95 4.09 11.14
C LEU A 186 -5.35 4.33 12.60
N LYS A 187 -5.02 5.50 13.17
CA LYS A 187 -5.46 5.86 14.52
C LYS A 187 -6.99 5.93 14.63
N GLY A 188 -7.67 6.46 13.61
CA GLY A 188 -9.12 6.48 13.54
C GLY A 188 -9.72 5.07 13.51
N THR A 189 -9.16 4.18 12.71
CA THR A 189 -9.56 2.77 12.64
C THR A 189 -9.33 2.04 13.96
N GLN A 190 -8.17 2.25 14.61
CA GLN A 190 -7.89 1.66 15.91
C GLN A 190 -8.93 2.07 16.95
N ARG A 191 -9.28 3.36 17.01
CA ARG A 191 -10.33 3.85 17.92
C ARG A 191 -11.67 3.15 17.66
N ARG A 192 -12.09 3.10 16.39
CA ARG A 192 -13.34 2.41 16.00
C ARG A 192 -13.32 0.92 16.33
N LEU A 193 -12.18 0.26 16.18
CA LEU A 193 -12.01 -1.15 16.52
C LEU A 193 -12.12 -1.37 18.02
N LEU A 194 -11.53 -0.48 18.83
CA LEU A 194 -11.61 -0.50 20.29
C LEU A 194 -13.05 -0.24 20.76
N ASP A 195 -13.76 0.69 20.14
CA ASP A 195 -15.18 0.96 20.38
C ASP A 195 -16.06 -0.25 20.00
N ALA A 196 -15.77 -0.88 18.85
CA ALA A 196 -16.44 -2.10 18.42
C ALA A 196 -16.15 -3.28 19.37
N ALA A 197 -14.92 -3.41 19.87
CA ALA A 197 -14.54 -4.42 20.85
C ALA A 197 -15.27 -4.20 22.19
N ASN A 198 -15.37 -2.95 22.65
CA ASN A 198 -16.13 -2.61 23.86
C ASN A 198 -17.61 -2.94 23.70
N THR A 199 -18.22 -2.61 22.56
CA THR A 199 -19.65 -2.90 22.31
C THR A 199 -19.92 -4.40 22.11
N LEU A 200 -18.99 -5.16 21.50
CA LEU A 200 -19.07 -6.62 21.40
C LEU A 200 -18.89 -7.31 22.76
N GLY A 201 -18.00 -6.79 23.61
CA GLY A 201 -17.85 -7.25 25.00
C GLY A 201 -19.14 -7.07 25.79
N LEU A 202 -19.70 -5.86 25.74
CA LEU A 202 -20.98 -5.53 26.38
C LEU A 202 -22.15 -6.34 25.79
N SER A 203 -22.15 -6.61 24.48
CA SER A 203 -23.13 -7.48 23.84
C SER A 203 -23.05 -8.92 24.32
N ARG A 204 -21.85 -9.44 24.65
CA ARG A 204 -21.69 -10.81 25.18
C ARG A 204 -22.23 -10.91 26.61
N ASP A 205 -22.01 -9.90 27.43
CA ASP A 205 -22.59 -9.84 28.78
C ASP A 205 -24.13 -9.73 28.72
N VAL A 206 -24.66 -8.91 27.80
CA VAL A 206 -26.11 -8.81 27.55
C VAL A 206 -26.68 -10.14 27.04
N ILE A 207 -25.98 -10.87 26.15
CA ILE A 207 -26.40 -12.19 25.67
C ILE A 207 -26.50 -13.18 26.84
N GLY A 208 -25.51 -13.19 27.73
CA GLY A 208 -25.50 -14.07 28.90
C GLY A 208 -26.59 -13.71 29.90
N TRP A 209 -26.90 -12.42 30.07
CA TRP A 209 -28.01 -11.97 30.90
C TRP A 209 -29.38 -12.44 30.36
N ILE A 210 -29.56 -12.41 29.04
CA ILE A 210 -30.77 -12.93 28.37
C ILE A 210 -30.90 -14.44 28.58
N GLU A 211 -29.82 -15.19 28.44
CA GLU A 211 -29.83 -16.65 28.63
C GLU A 211 -30.14 -17.03 30.10
N ARG A 212 -29.58 -16.30 31.07
CA ARG A 212 -29.93 -16.46 32.49
C ARG A 212 -31.40 -16.18 32.77
N ARG A 213 -31.99 -15.16 32.14
CA ARG A 213 -33.42 -14.88 32.30
C ARG A 213 -34.28 -16.02 31.76
N SER A 214 -33.92 -16.59 30.61
CA SER A 214 -34.65 -17.72 30.02
C SER A 214 -34.56 -18.98 30.89
N THR A 215 -33.39 -19.28 31.45
CA THR A 215 -33.24 -20.42 32.37
C THR A 215 -33.98 -20.20 33.68
N GLN A 216 -33.96 -18.99 34.24
CA GLN A 216 -34.75 -18.63 35.42
C GLN A 216 -36.25 -18.80 35.17
N ASP A 217 -36.75 -18.38 34.00
CA ASP A 217 -38.16 -18.53 33.62
C ASP A 217 -38.56 -20.01 33.53
N MET A 218 -37.68 -20.87 33.01
CA MET A 218 -37.89 -22.33 33.00
C MET A 218 -38.03 -22.91 34.42
N TYR A 219 -37.21 -22.45 35.38
CA TYR A 219 -37.33 -22.88 36.78
C TYR A 219 -38.62 -22.39 37.44
N ILE A 220 -39.05 -21.16 37.17
CA ILE A 220 -40.32 -20.61 37.68
C ILE A 220 -41.50 -21.42 37.14
N PHE A 221 -41.46 -21.80 35.86
CA PHE A 221 -42.48 -22.66 35.25
C PHE A 221 -42.58 -24.03 35.93
N PHE A 222 -41.45 -24.73 36.10
CA PHE A 222 -41.44 -26.03 36.79
C PHE A 222 -41.87 -25.93 38.25
N GLY A 223 -41.44 -24.89 38.96
CA GLY A 223 -41.89 -24.63 40.34
C GLY A 223 -43.39 -24.41 40.43
N GLY A 224 -43.96 -23.62 39.51
CA GLY A 224 -45.40 -23.40 39.41
C GLY A 224 -46.18 -24.68 39.11
N ALA A 225 -45.67 -25.53 38.20
CA ALA A 225 -46.28 -26.80 37.87
C ALA A 225 -46.31 -27.77 39.06
N ILE A 226 -45.21 -27.88 39.82
CA ILE A 226 -45.16 -28.73 41.02
C ILE A 226 -46.14 -28.23 42.08
N PHE A 227 -46.20 -26.90 42.28
CA PHE A 227 -47.11 -26.29 43.24
C PHE A 227 -48.58 -26.55 42.90
N THR A 228 -48.97 -26.45 41.62
CA THR A 228 -50.35 -26.75 41.19
C THR A 228 -50.70 -28.23 41.40
N PHE A 229 -49.81 -29.15 41.08
CA PHE A 229 -50.00 -30.58 41.39
C PHE A 229 -50.15 -30.84 42.89
N PHE A 230 -49.34 -30.17 43.73
CA PHE A 230 -49.44 -30.29 45.17
C PHE A 230 -50.80 -29.78 45.70
N CYS A 231 -51.30 -28.66 45.19
CA CYS A 231 -52.63 -28.17 45.52
C CYS A 231 -53.74 -29.16 45.13
N PHE A 232 -53.67 -29.76 43.93
CA PHE A 232 -54.61 -30.81 43.53
C PHE A 232 -54.57 -32.03 44.46
N TYR A 233 -53.38 -32.46 44.86
CA TYR A 233 -53.21 -33.56 45.81
C TYR A 233 -53.84 -33.25 47.17
N LEU A 234 -53.64 -32.03 47.70
CA LEU A 234 -54.27 -31.61 48.95
C LEU A 234 -55.80 -31.58 48.85
N ILE A 235 -56.35 -31.09 47.75
CA ILE A 235 -57.81 -31.09 47.52
C ILE A 235 -58.34 -32.54 47.51
N TRP A 236 -57.66 -33.44 46.79
CA TRP A 236 -58.05 -34.85 46.74
C TRP A 236 -58.03 -35.53 48.13
N LYS A 237 -57.03 -35.21 48.96
CA LYS A 237 -56.88 -35.79 50.30
C LYS A 237 -57.84 -35.20 51.35
N TYR A 238 -58.25 -33.94 51.17
CA TYR A 238 -59.04 -33.21 52.18
C TYR A 238 -60.54 -33.20 51.86
N LEU A 239 -60.91 -33.36 50.58
CA LEU A 239 -62.31 -33.39 50.10
C LEU A 239 -62.76 -34.78 49.61
N GLY A 240 -61.84 -35.75 49.51
CA GLY A 240 -62.11 -37.18 49.30
C GLY A 240 -61.70 -37.99 50.53
#